data_AF-A0AAD2K453-F1
#
_entry.id   AF-A0AAD2K453-F1
#
_cell.length_a   1.000
_cell.length_b   1.000
_cell.length_c   1.000
_cell.angle_alpha   90.00
_cell.angle_beta   90.00
_cell.angle_gamma   90.00
#
_symmetry.space_group_name_H-M   'P 1'
#
loop_
_entity.id
_entity.type
_entity.pdbx_description
1 polymer ?
#
loop_
_entity_poly.entity_id
_entity_poly.type
_entity_poly.pdbx_seq_one_letter_code
_entity_poly.pdbx_strand_id
1 'polypeptide(L)'
;AFRQMGISGEIAFKSDDFLGIPWRSNSTEDALAVERHTAFRLGVFADPVYTTGDWPQIMKDTLPPEYLPRFTPQEIKDNLGTADFFAIDAYRVQYIVSPSVGIDACVANTSHPLWPECNDVMLFDSSNAGWAAGISADARSTWLQATPNALRTFLKGLHTRWPTKKMYVSEFGLTEPFEWAWTDLFRITEDVARTSEHIHPLILSP
;
A
#
# COMPACT_ATOMS: atom_id res chain seq x y z
N ALA A 1 7.20 -8.59 24.80
CA ALA A 1 6.04 -8.97 25.64
C ALA A 1 5.42 -10.30 25.20
N PHE A 2 4.74 -10.39 24.05
CA PHE A 2 4.05 -11.62 23.61
C PHE A 2 4.91 -12.90 23.73
N ARG A 3 6.11 -12.88 23.15
CA ARG A 3 7.05 -14.03 23.20
C ARG A 3 7.50 -14.41 24.61
N GLN A 4 7.54 -13.46 25.54
CA GLN A 4 7.95 -13.70 26.93
C GLN A 4 6.81 -14.25 27.80
N MET A 5 5.55 -14.16 27.34
CA MET A 5 4.38 -14.62 28.08
C MET A 5 4.16 -16.13 28.00
N GLY A 6 4.93 -16.85 27.15
CA GLY A 6 4.79 -18.30 26.99
C GLY A 6 3.48 -18.74 26.31
N ILE A 7 2.78 -17.81 25.64
CA ILE A 7 1.56 -18.10 24.89
C ILE A 7 1.94 -18.81 23.58
N SER A 8 1.26 -19.91 23.27
CA SER A 8 1.35 -20.54 21.95
C SER A 8 0.47 -19.76 20.98
N GLY A 9 1.08 -19.12 19.99
CA GLY A 9 0.40 -18.34 18.96
C GLY A 9 1.39 -17.57 18.10
N GLU A 10 0.86 -16.85 17.11
CA GLU A 10 1.64 -16.00 16.20
C GLU A 10 1.18 -14.55 16.36
N ILE A 11 2.12 -13.61 16.24
CA ILE A 11 1.86 -12.17 16.31
C ILE A 11 2.50 -11.44 15.14
N ALA A 12 1.75 -10.49 14.59
CA ALA A 12 2.21 -9.55 13.57
C ALA A 12 1.41 -8.25 13.67
N PHE A 13 1.73 -7.29 12.83
CA PHE A 13 0.92 -6.10 12.59
C PHE A 13 0.31 -6.15 11.19
N LYS A 14 -0.79 -5.43 11.00
CA LYS A 14 -1.43 -5.25 9.69
C LYS A 14 -0.76 -4.06 9.00
N SER A 15 -0.20 -4.29 7.83
CA SER A 15 0.16 -3.22 6.89
C SER A 15 -1.06 -2.85 6.06
N ASP A 16 -1.09 -1.63 5.54
CA ASP A 16 -2.02 -1.20 4.51
C ASP A 16 -1.26 -0.50 3.38
N ASP A 17 -2.00 0.03 2.42
CA ASP A 17 -1.51 0.60 1.16
C ASP A 17 -1.08 -0.43 0.09
N PHE A 18 -0.39 -0.01 -0.99
CA PHE A 18 -0.05 -0.89 -2.12
C PHE A 18 1.36 -0.71 -2.69
N LEU A 19 1.77 -1.69 -3.50
CA LEU A 19 2.88 -1.54 -4.44
C LEU A 19 2.36 -0.96 -5.73
N GLY A 20 2.72 0.30 -6.00
CA GLY A 20 2.16 1.07 -7.12
C GLY A 20 2.58 0.57 -8.49
N ILE A 21 1.78 0.94 -9.48
CA ILE A 21 2.12 0.77 -10.90
C ILE A 21 2.62 2.12 -11.42
N PRO A 22 3.76 2.22 -12.15
CA PRO A 22 4.15 3.48 -12.77
C PRO A 22 3.02 4.02 -13.66
N TRP A 23 2.63 5.28 -13.48
CA TRP A 23 1.50 5.87 -14.20
C TRP A 23 1.77 5.91 -15.71
N ARG A 24 2.97 6.34 -16.11
CA ARG A 24 3.43 6.28 -17.50
C ARG A 24 4.28 5.04 -17.74
N SER A 25 3.91 4.27 -18.75
CA SER A 25 4.72 3.14 -19.24
C SER A 25 6.13 3.60 -19.62
N ASN A 26 7.15 2.88 -19.16
CA ASN A 26 8.57 3.15 -19.41
C ASN A 26 9.09 4.51 -18.88
N SER A 27 8.43 5.11 -17.87
CA SER A 27 9.00 6.26 -17.15
C SER A 27 9.85 5.80 -15.96
N THR A 28 11.14 6.12 -16.02
CA THR A 28 12.06 5.90 -14.90
C THR A 28 11.66 6.73 -13.68
N GLU A 29 11.14 7.94 -13.91
CA GLU A 29 10.72 8.85 -12.85
C GLU A 29 9.51 8.30 -12.09
N ASP A 30 8.52 7.76 -12.79
CA ASP A 30 7.35 7.13 -12.15
C ASP A 30 7.74 5.81 -11.45
N ALA A 31 8.70 5.05 -11.99
CA ALA A 31 9.25 3.88 -11.30
C ALA A 31 9.98 4.27 -10.00
N LEU A 32 10.75 5.36 -10.00
CA LEU A 32 11.37 5.89 -8.77
C LEU A 32 10.30 6.40 -7.78
N ALA A 33 9.23 7.02 -8.27
CA ALA A 33 8.12 7.44 -7.44
C ALA A 33 7.40 6.24 -6.78
N VAL A 34 7.25 5.12 -7.48
CA VAL A 34 6.74 3.85 -6.92
C VAL A 34 7.64 3.34 -5.78
N GLU A 35 8.97 3.41 -5.93
CA GLU A 35 9.89 3.01 -4.85
C GLU A 35 9.75 3.90 -3.62
N ARG A 36 9.57 5.20 -3.82
CA ARG A 36 9.32 6.14 -2.71
C ARG A 36 7.97 5.85 -2.04
N HIS A 37 6.90 5.71 -2.81
CA HIS A 37 5.59 5.32 -2.29
C HIS A 37 5.69 4.04 -1.45
N THR A 38 6.35 3.02 -1.99
CA THR A 38 6.55 1.74 -1.29
C THR A 38 7.32 1.92 0.01
N ALA A 39 8.43 2.67 0.00
CA ALA A 39 9.24 2.91 1.18
C ALA A 39 8.45 3.65 2.28
N PHE A 40 7.71 4.69 1.92
CA PHE A 40 7.00 5.53 2.89
C PHE A 40 5.68 4.94 3.39
N ARG A 41 4.98 4.13 2.58
CA ARG A 41 3.69 3.55 2.95
C ARG A 41 3.80 2.17 3.59
N LEU A 42 4.65 1.32 3.03
CA LEU A 42 4.80 -0.07 3.46
C LEU A 42 6.13 -0.30 4.18
N GLY A 43 7.23 0.11 3.53
CA GLY A 43 8.60 -0.15 3.98
C GLY A 43 8.94 0.47 5.33
N VAL A 44 8.34 1.61 5.67
CA VAL A 44 8.58 2.30 6.94
C VAL A 44 8.40 1.37 8.14
N PHE A 45 7.44 0.45 8.10
CA PHE A 45 7.28 -0.58 9.13
C PHE A 45 7.78 -1.96 8.69
N ALA A 46 7.66 -2.28 7.41
CA ALA A 46 7.99 -3.61 6.92
C ALA A 46 9.50 -3.87 6.84
N ASP A 47 10.33 -2.88 6.48
CA ASP A 47 11.79 -3.06 6.44
C ASP A 47 12.37 -3.34 7.84
N PRO A 48 12.05 -2.54 8.88
CA PRO A 48 12.53 -2.82 10.23
C PRO A 48 12.13 -4.20 10.76
N VAL A 49 10.94 -4.69 10.40
CA VAL A 49 10.41 -5.93 10.99
C VAL A 49 10.81 -7.18 10.21
N TYR A 50 10.82 -7.13 8.88
CA TYR A 50 10.92 -8.34 8.06
C TYR A 50 12.28 -8.49 7.35
N THR A 51 13.10 -7.44 7.21
CA THR A 51 14.32 -7.52 6.38
C THR A 51 15.57 -6.95 7.03
N THR A 52 15.58 -5.68 7.45
CA THR A 52 16.81 -4.96 7.81
C THR A 52 16.97 -4.66 9.29
N GLY A 53 15.87 -4.56 10.05
CA GLY A 53 15.89 -4.03 11.41
C GLY A 53 15.86 -2.50 11.48
N ASP A 54 16.02 -1.81 10.35
CA ASP A 54 16.20 -0.37 10.26
C ASP A 54 15.23 0.26 9.24
N TRP A 55 15.11 1.59 9.27
CA TRP A 55 14.29 2.33 8.32
C TRP A 55 14.76 2.12 6.87
N PRO A 56 13.85 2.19 5.88
CA PRO A 56 14.22 2.21 4.47
C PRO A 56 15.25 3.30 4.18
N GLN A 57 16.26 2.99 3.36
CA GLN A 57 17.34 3.93 3.07
C GLN A 57 16.82 5.25 2.44
N ILE A 58 15.85 5.15 1.53
CA ILE A 58 15.19 6.31 0.90
C ILE A 58 14.62 7.28 1.96
N MET A 59 14.04 6.75 3.04
CA MET A 59 13.51 7.58 4.12
C MET A 59 14.62 8.21 4.94
N LYS A 60 15.70 7.48 5.25
CA LYS A 60 16.86 8.05 5.96
C LYS A 60 17.58 9.13 5.15
N ASP A 61 17.58 9.00 3.83
CA ASP A 61 18.18 10.01 2.94
C ASP A 61 17.29 11.26 2.79
N THR A 62 15.96 11.09 2.91
CA THR A 62 14.98 12.18 2.74
C THR A 62 14.70 12.91 4.07
N LEU A 63 14.57 12.18 5.17
CA LEU A 63 14.12 12.69 6.45
C LEU A 63 15.30 12.87 7.42
N PRO A 64 15.49 14.09 7.93
CA PRO A 64 16.52 14.32 8.94
C PRO A 64 16.14 13.65 10.28
N PRO A 65 17.10 13.41 11.17
CA PRO A 65 16.88 12.67 12.41
C PRO A 65 15.80 13.24 13.34
N GLU A 66 15.48 14.53 13.22
CA GLU A 66 14.42 15.19 14.00
C GLU A 66 13.03 14.68 13.61
N TYR A 67 12.83 14.30 12.34
CA TYR A 67 11.58 13.70 11.85
C TYR A 67 11.62 12.17 11.88
N LEU A 68 12.79 11.58 11.68
CA LEU A 68 12.98 10.13 11.67
C LEU A 68 14.17 9.73 12.55
N PRO A 69 14.01 9.63 13.88
CA PRO A 69 15.10 9.23 14.76
C PRO A 69 15.77 7.94 14.29
N ARG A 70 17.10 7.92 14.30
CA ARG A 70 17.86 6.73 13.86
C ARG A 70 17.89 5.71 14.97
N PHE A 71 17.58 4.46 14.64
CA PHE A 71 17.69 3.38 15.58
C PHE A 71 19.14 3.16 16.02
N THR A 72 19.31 2.90 17.30
CA THR A 72 20.55 2.38 17.86
C THR A 72 20.82 0.97 17.34
N PRO A 73 22.08 0.49 17.40
CA PRO A 73 22.40 -0.89 17.03
C PRO A 73 21.63 -1.95 17.82
N GLN A 74 21.17 -1.62 19.03
CA GLN A 74 20.36 -2.53 19.84
C GLN A 74 18.91 -2.55 19.34
N GLU A 75 18.31 -1.39 19.06
CA GLU A 75 16.95 -1.30 18.50
C GLU A 75 16.85 -1.98 17.13
N ILE A 76 17.87 -1.86 16.26
CA ILE A 76 17.89 -2.56 14.97
C ILE A 76 17.79 -4.07 15.16
N LYS A 77 18.52 -4.64 16.14
CA LYS A 77 18.46 -6.06 16.46
C LYS A 77 17.12 -6.45 17.09
N ASP A 78 16.57 -5.59 17.92
CA ASP A 78 15.32 -5.85 18.63
C ASP A 78 14.10 -5.76 17.72
N ASN A 79 14.17 -4.98 16.64
CA ASN A 79 13.10 -4.84 15.64
C ASN A 79 13.04 -6.01 14.66
N LEU A 80 14.21 -6.50 14.21
CA LEU A 80 14.29 -7.48 13.14
C LEU A 80 13.68 -8.83 13.57
N GLY A 81 12.80 -9.37 12.74
CA GLY A 81 12.15 -10.66 12.97
C GLY A 81 11.12 -10.63 14.09
N THR A 82 10.55 -9.45 14.39
CA THR A 82 9.59 -9.30 15.49
C THR A 82 8.18 -9.74 15.17
N ALA A 83 7.84 -10.00 13.91
CA ALA A 83 6.55 -10.54 13.48
C ALA A 83 6.70 -11.94 12.87
N ASP A 84 5.72 -12.80 13.10
CA ASP A 84 5.76 -14.21 12.71
C ASP A 84 5.20 -14.45 11.28
N PHE A 85 4.40 -13.50 10.77
CA PHE A 85 3.78 -13.52 9.44
C PHE A 85 3.58 -12.09 8.91
N PHE A 86 3.29 -11.95 7.62
CA PHE A 86 2.90 -10.67 7.02
C PHE A 86 1.37 -10.56 6.94
N ALA A 87 0.79 -9.40 7.22
CA ALA A 87 -0.63 -9.15 7.02
C ALA A 87 -0.83 -7.84 6.24
N ILE A 88 -1.70 -7.86 5.23
CA ILE A 88 -1.96 -6.71 4.35
C ILE A 88 -3.45 -6.44 4.20
N ASP A 89 -3.83 -5.19 4.39
CA ASP A 89 -5.15 -4.65 4.08
C ASP A 89 -5.17 -4.26 2.59
N ALA A 90 -5.42 -5.26 1.75
CA ALA A 90 -5.27 -5.20 0.30
C ALA A 90 -6.50 -4.63 -0.41
N TYR A 91 -6.89 -3.40 -0.06
CA TYR A 91 -8.08 -2.77 -0.61
C TYR A 91 -7.98 -2.38 -2.10
N ARG A 92 -6.80 -1.93 -2.55
CA ARG A 92 -6.63 -1.31 -3.86
C ARG A 92 -5.17 -1.24 -4.29
N VAL A 93 -4.93 -1.24 -5.61
CA VAL A 93 -3.64 -0.97 -6.26
C VAL A 93 -3.85 0.11 -7.30
N GLN A 94 -3.08 1.20 -7.24
CA GLN A 94 -3.25 2.34 -8.13
C GLN A 94 -1.94 2.71 -8.84
N TYR A 95 -2.07 3.68 -9.74
CA TYR A 95 -0.93 4.24 -10.42
C TYR A 95 -0.21 5.26 -9.55
N ILE A 96 1.10 5.35 -9.70
CA ILE A 96 1.95 6.33 -9.02
C ILE A 96 2.68 7.15 -10.06
N VAL A 97 2.69 8.47 -9.87
CA VAL A 97 3.37 9.42 -10.74
C VAL A 97 4.39 10.23 -9.95
N SER A 98 5.49 10.56 -10.60
CA SER A 98 6.47 11.51 -10.09
C SER A 98 5.94 12.96 -10.09
N PRO A 99 6.36 13.81 -9.15
CA PRO A 99 6.03 15.24 -9.17
C PRO A 99 6.45 15.89 -10.49
N SER A 100 5.64 16.81 -11.01
CA SER A 100 5.96 17.53 -12.25
C SER A 100 7.25 18.36 -12.17
N VAL A 101 7.61 18.80 -10.96
CA VAL A 101 8.87 19.50 -10.67
C VAL A 101 10.09 18.57 -10.59
N GLY A 102 9.88 17.24 -10.62
CA GLY A 102 10.89 16.23 -10.38
C GLY A 102 11.03 15.85 -8.91
N ILE A 103 11.49 14.62 -8.66
CA ILE A 103 11.65 14.07 -7.30
C ILE A 103 12.69 14.88 -6.51
N ASP A 104 13.86 15.17 -7.08
CA ASP A 104 14.94 15.87 -6.37
C ASP A 104 14.52 17.28 -5.92
N ALA A 105 13.83 18.02 -6.80
CA ALA A 105 13.31 19.35 -6.46
C ALA A 105 12.22 19.30 -5.38
N CYS A 106 11.36 18.26 -5.40
CA CYS A 106 10.38 18.03 -4.35
C CYS A 106 11.06 17.70 -3.01
N VAL A 107 12.03 16.79 -3.00
CA VAL A 107 12.76 16.36 -1.78
C VAL A 107 13.51 17.53 -1.14
N ALA A 108 14.08 18.42 -1.95
CA ALA A 108 14.79 19.61 -1.49
C ALA A 108 13.87 20.69 -0.89
N ASN A 109 12.55 20.62 -1.09
CA ASN A 109 11.59 21.59 -0.59
C ASN A 109 10.63 20.92 0.41
N THR A 110 10.95 21.05 1.70
CA THR A 110 10.13 20.51 2.81
C THR A 110 8.73 21.13 2.92
N SER A 111 8.48 22.26 2.23
CA SER A 111 7.15 22.88 2.14
C SER A 111 6.37 22.44 0.90
N HIS A 112 6.93 21.58 0.05
CA HIS A 112 6.23 21.05 -1.12
C HIS A 112 5.08 20.14 -0.66
N PRO A 113 3.88 20.23 -1.26
CA PRO A 113 2.71 19.46 -0.81
C PRO A 113 2.87 17.95 -0.90
N LEU A 114 3.77 17.47 -1.78
CA LEU A 114 4.09 16.05 -1.91
C LEU A 114 5.30 15.61 -1.06
N TRP A 115 5.98 16.52 -0.34
CA TRP A 115 7.06 16.14 0.56
C TRP A 115 6.48 15.41 1.78
N PRO A 116 7.12 14.34 2.30
CA PRO A 116 8.42 13.79 1.94
C PRO A 116 8.39 12.69 0.88
N GLU A 117 7.22 12.14 0.57
CA GLU A 117 7.11 10.95 -0.27
C GLU A 117 7.47 11.25 -1.73
N CYS A 118 7.23 12.48 -2.19
CA CYS A 118 7.49 12.97 -3.53
C CYS A 118 7.01 12.02 -4.62
N ASN A 119 5.75 11.61 -4.47
CA ASN A 119 4.94 10.90 -5.46
C ASN A 119 3.50 11.38 -5.34
N ASP A 120 2.67 11.08 -6.32
CA ASP A 120 1.22 11.27 -6.27
C ASP A 120 0.50 10.03 -6.79
N VAL A 121 -0.72 9.82 -6.33
CA VAL A 121 -1.54 8.65 -6.66
C VAL A 121 -2.56 9.01 -7.74
N MET A 122 -2.53 8.27 -8.84
CA MET A 122 -3.44 8.46 -9.96
C MET A 122 -4.47 7.32 -9.99
N LEU A 123 -5.75 7.72 -10.06
CA LEU A 123 -6.90 6.80 -10.10
C LEU A 123 -7.24 6.30 -11.51
N PHE A 124 -6.49 6.75 -12.51
CA PHE A 124 -6.71 6.50 -13.92
C PHE A 124 -5.40 6.37 -14.68
N ASP A 125 -5.42 5.75 -15.85
CA ASP A 125 -4.25 5.53 -16.69
C ASP A 125 -3.68 6.83 -17.28
N SER A 126 -2.42 6.82 -17.72
CA SER A 126 -1.81 8.00 -18.35
C SER A 126 -2.25 8.20 -19.80
N SER A 127 -3.27 7.47 -20.26
CA SER A 127 -3.76 7.61 -21.63
C SER A 127 -4.65 8.85 -21.73
N ASN A 128 -4.80 9.41 -22.93
CA ASN A 128 -5.71 10.53 -23.14
C ASN A 128 -7.19 10.18 -22.86
N ALA A 129 -7.52 8.89 -22.74
CA ALA A 129 -8.88 8.44 -22.44
C ALA A 129 -9.17 8.41 -20.92
N GLY A 130 -8.15 8.36 -20.07
CA GLY A 130 -8.27 8.42 -18.61
C GLY A 130 -9.08 7.27 -18.01
N TRP A 131 -8.78 6.03 -18.41
CA TRP A 131 -9.49 4.87 -17.88
C TRP A 131 -9.14 4.64 -16.41
N ALA A 132 -10.16 4.46 -15.57
CA ALA A 132 -9.98 4.20 -14.15
C ALA A 132 -9.16 2.93 -13.90
N ALA A 133 -8.36 2.91 -12.83
CA ALA A 133 -7.60 1.73 -12.40
C ALA A 133 -8.53 0.55 -12.02
N GLY A 134 -9.75 0.85 -11.57
CA GLY A 134 -10.74 -0.12 -11.15
C GLY A 134 -12.13 0.52 -10.98
N ILE A 135 -13.11 -0.26 -10.53
CA ILE A 135 -14.46 0.27 -10.25
C ILE A 135 -14.36 1.22 -9.05
N SER A 136 -14.74 2.48 -9.24
CA SER A 136 -14.75 3.48 -8.16
C SER A 136 -15.81 3.14 -7.11
N ALA A 137 -15.40 3.26 -5.84
CA ALA A 137 -16.30 3.13 -4.70
C ALA A 137 -17.20 4.39 -4.55
N ASP A 138 -17.96 4.45 -3.45
CA ASP A 138 -18.72 5.65 -3.09
C ASP A 138 -17.84 6.90 -3.08
N ALA A 139 -18.41 8.04 -3.50
CA ALA A 139 -17.69 9.31 -3.59
C ALA A 139 -17.14 9.83 -2.25
N ARG A 140 -17.58 9.26 -1.11
CA ARG A 140 -17.03 9.53 0.22
C ARG A 140 -15.77 8.71 0.53
N SER A 141 -15.48 7.68 -0.26
CA SER A 141 -14.29 6.82 -0.18
C SER A 141 -13.39 7.06 -1.38
N THR A 142 -12.95 8.30 -1.59
CA THR A 142 -12.25 8.76 -2.80
C THR A 142 -10.94 8.03 -3.12
N TRP A 143 -10.35 7.34 -2.15
CA TRP A 143 -9.12 6.57 -2.30
C TRP A 143 -9.34 5.15 -2.83
N LEU A 144 -10.59 4.65 -2.81
CA LEU A 144 -10.90 3.25 -3.03
C LEU A 144 -11.38 2.97 -4.46
N GLN A 145 -10.73 2.00 -5.10
CA GLN A 145 -11.16 1.40 -6.37
C GLN A 145 -10.97 -0.11 -6.30
N ALA A 146 -11.95 -0.87 -6.74
CA ALA A 146 -11.87 -2.32 -6.89
C ALA A 146 -10.88 -2.70 -8.00
N THR A 147 -9.69 -3.18 -7.62
CA THR A 147 -8.57 -3.47 -8.55
C THR A 147 -8.11 -4.94 -8.44
N PRO A 148 -9.02 -5.93 -8.54
CA PRO A 148 -8.69 -7.32 -8.24
C PRO A 148 -7.69 -7.92 -9.24
N ASN A 149 -7.64 -7.40 -10.46
CA ASN A 149 -6.69 -7.79 -11.50
C ASN A 149 -5.22 -7.57 -11.09
N ALA A 150 -4.95 -6.60 -10.22
CA ALA A 150 -3.60 -6.29 -9.75
C ALA A 150 -3.17 -7.12 -8.53
N LEU A 151 -4.11 -7.78 -7.84
CA LEU A 151 -3.87 -8.41 -6.54
C LEU A 151 -2.75 -9.46 -6.59
N ARG A 152 -2.71 -10.33 -7.61
CA ARG A 152 -1.67 -11.37 -7.72
C ARG A 152 -0.27 -10.77 -7.82
N THR A 153 -0.10 -9.77 -8.69
CA THR A 153 1.19 -9.10 -8.88
C THR A 153 1.58 -8.34 -7.62
N PHE A 154 0.61 -7.70 -6.97
CA PHE A 154 0.80 -7.01 -5.70
C PHE A 154 1.29 -7.95 -4.59
N LEU A 155 0.58 -9.05 -4.32
CA LEU A 155 0.97 -10.03 -3.29
C LEU A 155 2.34 -10.68 -3.59
N LYS A 156 2.63 -10.97 -4.86
CA LYS A 156 3.96 -11.45 -5.28
C LYS A 156 5.04 -10.42 -5.00
N GLY A 157 4.78 -9.15 -5.29
CA GLY A 157 5.69 -8.03 -5.00
C GLY A 157 5.96 -7.88 -3.51
N LEU A 158 4.92 -7.94 -2.67
CA LEU A 158 5.05 -7.89 -1.21
C LEU A 158 5.94 -9.03 -0.71
N HIS A 159 5.65 -10.26 -1.14
CA HIS A 159 6.43 -11.43 -0.73
C HIS A 159 7.89 -11.37 -1.22
N THR A 160 8.14 -10.74 -2.37
CA THR A 160 9.50 -10.54 -2.89
C THR A 160 10.28 -9.54 -2.04
N ARG A 161 9.64 -8.45 -1.57
CA ARG A 161 10.28 -7.43 -0.74
C ARG A 161 10.43 -7.87 0.71
N TRP A 162 9.39 -8.46 1.28
CA TRP A 162 9.32 -8.89 2.68
C TRP A 162 8.99 -10.39 2.77
N PRO A 163 9.99 -11.26 2.52
CA PRO A 163 9.77 -12.69 2.48
C PRO A 163 9.35 -13.21 3.86
N THR A 164 8.18 -13.84 3.91
CA THR A 164 7.59 -14.41 5.14
C THR A 164 6.99 -15.78 4.83
N LYS A 165 6.91 -16.66 5.84
CA LYS A 165 6.35 -18.01 5.67
C LYS A 165 4.85 -18.01 5.45
N LYS A 166 4.16 -16.98 5.95
CA LYS A 166 2.71 -16.81 5.90
C LYS A 166 2.40 -15.37 5.57
N MET A 167 1.39 -15.19 4.74
CA MET A 167 0.82 -13.89 4.42
C MET A 167 -0.70 -13.99 4.54
N TYR A 168 -1.32 -13.01 5.18
CA TYR A 168 -2.76 -12.87 5.26
C TYR A 168 -3.21 -11.62 4.52
N VAL A 169 -4.23 -11.76 3.69
CA VAL A 169 -5.06 -10.61 3.28
C VAL A 169 -6.00 -10.35 4.45
N SER A 170 -5.69 -9.32 5.24
CA SER A 170 -6.35 -9.07 6.52
C SER A 170 -7.60 -8.20 6.39
N GLU A 171 -7.66 -7.35 5.38
CA GLU A 171 -8.87 -6.60 5.00
C GLU A 171 -8.90 -6.36 3.49
N PHE A 172 -10.11 -6.31 2.94
CA PHE A 172 -10.45 -5.88 1.59
C PHE A 172 -11.96 -5.65 1.54
N GLY A 173 -12.43 -4.85 0.59
CA GLY A 173 -13.86 -4.59 0.43
C GLY A 173 -14.13 -3.35 -0.40
N LEU A 174 -15.42 -3.10 -0.64
CA LEU A 174 -15.88 -1.96 -1.42
C LEU A 174 -17.06 -1.27 -0.73
N THR A 175 -17.01 0.06 -0.67
CA THR A 175 -18.18 0.88 -0.33
C THR A 175 -19.04 1.07 -1.58
N GLU A 176 -20.20 0.41 -1.62
CA GLU A 176 -21.11 0.45 -2.77
C GLU A 176 -21.60 1.90 -2.99
N PRO A 177 -21.47 2.45 -4.22
CA PRO A 177 -21.83 3.84 -4.48
C PRO A 177 -23.29 4.16 -4.13
N PHE A 178 -23.48 5.23 -3.33
CA PHE A 178 -24.78 5.76 -2.90
C PHE A 178 -25.66 4.78 -2.13
N GLU A 179 -25.11 3.69 -1.58
CA GLU A 179 -25.92 2.71 -0.86
C GLU A 179 -26.71 3.32 0.31
N TRP A 180 -26.12 4.31 0.98
CA TRP A 180 -26.74 5.08 2.06
C TRP A 180 -28.01 5.85 1.64
N ALA A 181 -28.21 6.09 0.35
CA ALA A 181 -29.37 6.82 -0.18
C ALA A 181 -30.56 5.90 -0.49
N TRP A 182 -30.35 4.58 -0.52
CA TRP A 182 -31.42 3.62 -0.76
C TRP A 182 -32.24 3.36 0.50
N THR A 183 -33.55 3.22 0.33
CA THR A 183 -34.50 2.85 1.40
C THR A 183 -35.17 1.51 1.12
N ASP A 184 -35.26 1.11 -0.15
CA ASP A 184 -35.81 -0.18 -0.56
C ASP A 184 -34.77 -1.29 -0.38
N LEU A 185 -35.11 -2.33 0.39
CA LEU A 185 -34.20 -3.44 0.70
C LEU A 185 -33.66 -4.12 -0.56
N PHE A 186 -34.49 -4.31 -1.59
CA PHE A 186 -34.07 -5.05 -2.79
C PHE A 186 -32.91 -4.37 -3.53
N ARG A 187 -32.80 -3.03 -3.47
CA ARG A 187 -31.69 -2.28 -4.07
C ARG A 187 -30.43 -2.36 -3.23
N ILE A 188 -30.57 -2.36 -1.91
CA ILE A 188 -29.44 -2.51 -0.99
C ILE A 188 -28.83 -3.90 -1.14
N THR A 189 -29.64 -4.93 -1.34
CA THR A 189 -29.17 -6.32 -1.50
C THR A 189 -28.68 -6.66 -2.91
N GLU A 190 -28.82 -5.75 -3.88
CA GLU A 190 -28.29 -5.89 -5.24
C GLU A 190 -26.96 -5.12 -5.36
N ASP A 191 -26.00 -5.43 -4.49
CA ASP A 191 -24.71 -4.75 -4.36
C ASP A 191 -23.65 -5.36 -5.30
N VAL A 192 -23.85 -5.17 -6.60
CA VAL A 192 -23.08 -5.82 -7.65
C VAL A 192 -21.59 -5.47 -7.59
N ALA A 193 -21.22 -4.21 -7.31
CA ALA A 193 -19.81 -3.83 -7.32
C ALA A 193 -19.07 -4.46 -6.13
N ARG A 194 -19.67 -4.45 -4.94
CA ARG A 194 -19.15 -5.13 -3.74
C ARG A 194 -19.08 -6.63 -3.96
N THR A 195 -20.14 -7.25 -4.49
CA THR A 195 -20.16 -8.69 -4.78
C THR A 195 -19.04 -9.06 -5.77
N SER A 196 -18.85 -8.27 -6.83
CA SER A 196 -17.77 -8.47 -7.79
C SER A 196 -16.39 -8.39 -7.13
N GLU A 197 -16.16 -7.39 -6.26
CA GLU A 197 -14.88 -7.22 -5.57
C GLU A 197 -14.55 -8.39 -4.63
N HIS A 198 -15.55 -9.01 -3.98
CA HIS A 198 -15.30 -10.13 -3.08
C HIS A 198 -15.03 -11.45 -3.80
N ILE A 199 -15.65 -11.63 -4.97
CA ILE A 199 -15.58 -12.89 -5.71
C ILE A 199 -14.33 -12.94 -6.61
N HIS A 200 -13.96 -11.82 -7.25
CA HIS A 200 -12.90 -11.80 -8.25
C HIS A 200 -11.54 -12.28 -7.70
N PRO A 201 -11.10 -11.90 -6.48
CA PRO A 201 -9.89 -12.44 -5.85
C PRO A 201 -9.91 -13.96 -5.65
N LEU A 202 -11.08 -14.55 -5.43
CA LEU A 202 -11.27 -15.97 -5.09
C LEU A 202 -11.34 -16.88 -6.33
N ILE A 203 -11.85 -16.36 -7.45
CA ILE A 203 -11.97 -17.11 -8.71
C ILE A 203 -10.64 -17.14 -9.47
N LEU A 204 -9.71 -16.26 -9.13
CA LEU A 204 -8.33 -16.33 -9.58
C LEU A 204 -7.60 -17.50 -8.86
N SER A 205 -7.98 -18.74 -9.18
CA SER A 205 -7.13 -19.93 -9.12
C SER A 205 -6.65 -20.27 -10.54
N PRO A 206 -5.47 -20.90 -10.69
CA PRO A 206 -4.70 -20.95 -11.94
C PRO A 206 -5.45 -21.50 -13.15
#